data_AF-A0A949IUK8-F1
#
_entry.id   AF-A0A949IUK8-F1
#
_cell.length_a   1.000
_cell.length_b   1.000
_cell.length_c   1.000
_cell.angle_alpha   90.00
_cell.angle_beta   90.00
_cell.angle_gamma   90.00
#
_symmetry.space_group_name_H-M   'P 1'
#
loop_
_entity.id
_entity.type
_entity.pdbx_description
1 polymer ?
#
loop_
_entity_poly.entity_id
_entity_poly.type
_entity_poly.pdbx_seq_one_letter_code
_entity_poly.pdbx_strand_id
1 'polypeptide(L)'
;YALGSTSASGAVGVIDKAQLTVAADNKTVSYGAAALPALKDTITGFVNGENSGLISGTASLTTTATAYNGMSGSGSHVGSYVIDAGLGTLSAQNYAFAFVNGTLKVTPVALKVAANNASMTYGGAAPALTDTITGFVNGDTASSLTTQPTVTSGTAFTANAGTYAGTITASGAVDPDYTISYTPGTLTINPAQTLNFIADVYGTNTEIGPLQRPIISVADRTINYDPPFEPSPTQAGNIKLSIGDRTDGVSLADITPAAGGNEGMMNQQHSLDPADLANITPAAGGNSSATPANNNDFSCAAAFLEGADCVNQ
;
A
#
# COMPACT_ATOMS: atom_id res chain seq x y z
N TYR A 1 36.24 -107.94 -4.05
CA TYR A 1 35.12 -106.99 -4.02
C TYR A 1 35.58 -105.73 -3.30
N ALA A 2 36.04 -104.73 -4.06
CA ALA A 2 36.35 -103.42 -3.50
C ALA A 2 35.03 -102.68 -3.29
N LEU A 3 34.77 -102.24 -2.06
CA LEU A 3 33.65 -101.37 -1.74
C LEU A 3 33.94 -100.00 -2.34
N GLY A 4 33.10 -99.58 -3.29
CA GLY A 4 33.14 -98.23 -3.85
C GLY A 4 32.82 -97.22 -2.77
N SER A 5 33.78 -96.35 -2.47
CA SER A 5 33.55 -95.12 -1.73
C SER A 5 32.80 -94.15 -2.64
N THR A 6 31.51 -93.96 -2.43
CA THR A 6 30.77 -92.82 -2.99
C THR A 6 31.18 -91.57 -2.22
N SER A 7 31.99 -90.71 -2.84
CA SER A 7 32.20 -89.35 -2.36
C SER A 7 30.87 -88.60 -2.44
N ALA A 8 30.30 -88.25 -1.29
CA ALA A 8 29.22 -87.28 -1.23
C ALA A 8 29.78 -85.93 -1.71
N SER A 9 29.33 -85.47 -2.87
CA SER A 9 29.49 -84.09 -3.30
C SER A 9 28.64 -83.25 -2.36
N GLY A 10 29.27 -82.69 -1.32
CA GLY A 10 28.62 -81.74 -0.43
C GLY A 10 28.18 -80.55 -1.26
N ALA A 11 26.87 -80.40 -1.45
CA ALA A 11 26.30 -79.14 -1.91
C ALA A 11 26.73 -78.07 -0.90
N VAL A 12 27.59 -77.15 -1.30
CA VAL A 12 27.90 -75.96 -0.51
C VAL A 12 26.64 -75.10 -0.55
N GLY A 13 25.81 -75.23 0.49
CA GLY A 13 24.67 -74.33 0.68
C GLY A 13 25.19 -72.92 0.92
N VAL A 14 24.97 -72.02 -0.02
CA VAL A 14 25.19 -70.59 0.20
C VAL A 14 24.06 -70.10 1.09
N ILE A 15 24.39 -69.57 2.26
CA ILE A 15 23.42 -68.90 3.13
C ILE A 15 23.38 -67.44 2.70
N ASP A 16 22.25 -67.01 2.13
CA ASP A 16 22.04 -65.61 1.78
C ASP A 16 21.92 -64.74 3.03
N LYS A 17 22.42 -63.51 2.93
CA LYS A 17 22.24 -62.52 4.01
C LYS A 17 20.76 -62.15 4.15
N ALA A 18 20.30 -61.97 5.39
CA ALA A 18 19.00 -61.38 5.65
C ALA A 18 18.97 -59.91 5.17
N GLN A 19 17.80 -59.35 4.91
CA GLN A 19 17.68 -57.98 4.41
C GLN A 19 17.24 -57.01 5.51
N LEU A 20 17.95 -55.90 5.66
CA LEU A 20 17.51 -54.73 6.41
C LEU A 20 17.02 -53.65 5.46
N THR A 21 15.92 -52.99 5.83
CA THR A 21 15.40 -51.82 5.12
C THR A 21 15.81 -50.56 5.85
N VAL A 22 16.55 -49.68 5.18
CA VAL A 22 16.91 -48.34 5.63
C VAL A 22 15.96 -47.35 4.96
N ALA A 23 15.03 -46.80 5.74
CA ALA A 23 14.05 -45.84 5.24
C ALA A 23 14.40 -44.43 5.72
N ALA A 24 14.60 -43.49 4.79
CA ALA A 24 14.77 -42.09 5.14
C ALA A 24 13.44 -41.49 5.63
N ASP A 25 13.50 -40.77 6.74
CA ASP A 25 12.34 -40.09 7.29
C ASP A 25 11.88 -38.95 6.37
N ASN A 26 10.55 -38.81 6.22
CA ASN A 26 10.00 -37.59 5.63
C ASN A 26 10.24 -36.38 6.53
N LYS A 27 10.53 -35.23 5.92
CA LYS A 27 10.80 -33.97 6.60
C LYS A 27 10.02 -32.82 5.95
N THR A 28 9.89 -31.73 6.69
CA THR A 28 9.28 -30.49 6.22
C THR A 28 10.13 -29.31 6.64
N VAL A 29 10.18 -28.27 5.81
CA VAL A 29 10.85 -27.00 6.11
C VAL A 29 10.09 -25.86 5.45
N SER A 30 10.11 -24.66 6.03
CA SER A 30 9.50 -23.49 5.40
C SER A 30 10.40 -22.90 4.33
N TYR A 31 9.81 -22.31 3.29
CA TYR A 31 10.53 -21.50 2.30
C TYR A 31 11.36 -20.40 2.99
N GLY A 32 12.56 -20.15 2.47
CA GLY A 32 13.51 -19.18 3.02
C GLY A 32 14.21 -19.59 4.32
N ALA A 33 14.09 -20.85 4.77
CA ALA A 33 14.79 -21.33 5.96
C ALA A 33 16.32 -21.30 5.77
N ALA A 34 17.04 -20.78 6.78
CA ALA A 34 18.50 -20.66 6.77
C ALA A 34 19.24 -21.99 6.97
N ALA A 35 18.53 -23.06 7.34
CA ALA A 35 19.07 -24.41 7.46
C ALA A 35 18.02 -25.46 7.11
N LEU A 36 18.46 -26.58 6.56
CA LEU A 36 17.61 -27.76 6.37
C LEU A 36 17.48 -28.55 7.67
N PRO A 37 16.37 -29.27 7.88
CA PRO A 37 16.24 -30.18 9.00
C PRO A 37 17.27 -31.30 8.92
N ALA A 38 17.74 -31.78 10.08
CA ALA A 38 18.60 -32.95 10.13
C ALA A 38 17.89 -34.16 9.51
N LEU A 39 18.52 -34.76 8.50
CA LEU A 39 18.04 -35.98 7.86
C LEU A 39 18.31 -37.16 8.78
N LYS A 40 17.34 -38.07 8.86
CA LYS A 40 17.40 -39.28 9.71
C LYS A 40 16.82 -40.47 8.95
N ASP A 41 17.24 -41.66 9.33
CA ASP A 41 16.73 -42.92 8.82
C ASP A 41 16.20 -43.82 9.94
N THR A 42 15.34 -44.75 9.56
CA THR A 42 14.87 -45.85 10.39
C THR A 42 15.27 -47.17 9.73
N ILE A 43 16.00 -48.02 10.46
CA ILE A 43 16.41 -49.34 10.00
C ILE A 43 15.48 -50.41 10.59
N THR A 44 14.93 -51.26 9.73
CA THR A 44 14.01 -52.36 10.10
C THR A 44 14.40 -53.67 9.41
N GLY A 45 13.77 -54.78 9.81
CA GLY A 45 14.01 -56.10 9.21
C GLY A 45 14.97 -57.00 10.00
N PHE A 46 15.34 -56.62 11.23
CA PHE A 46 16.08 -57.50 12.13
C PHE A 46 15.30 -58.78 12.40
N VAL A 47 16.00 -59.91 12.38
CA VAL A 47 15.44 -61.24 12.66
C VAL A 47 15.96 -61.76 14.00
N ASN A 48 15.38 -62.85 14.52
CA ASN A 48 15.87 -63.55 15.71
C ASN A 48 15.99 -62.70 17.00
N GLY A 49 15.20 -61.63 17.12
CA GLY A 49 15.27 -60.72 18.28
C GLY A 49 16.49 -59.80 18.30
N GLU A 50 17.21 -59.70 17.18
CA GLU A 50 18.35 -58.82 17.00
C GLU A 50 17.92 -57.33 16.87
N ASN A 51 18.89 -56.43 16.97
CA ASN A 51 18.65 -54.98 16.89
C ASN A 51 19.83 -54.23 16.25
N SER A 52 19.71 -52.90 16.19
CA SER A 52 20.68 -52.02 15.55
C SER A 52 22.10 -52.08 16.14
N GLY A 53 22.30 -52.68 17.32
CA GLY A 53 23.64 -52.91 17.89
C GLY A 53 24.53 -53.84 17.05
N LEU A 54 23.96 -54.56 16.08
CA LEU A 54 24.72 -55.39 15.12
C LEU A 54 25.18 -54.64 13.86
N ILE A 55 24.77 -53.38 13.72
CA ILE A 55 25.13 -52.52 12.59
C ILE A 55 26.24 -51.57 13.03
N SER A 56 27.21 -51.35 12.15
CA SER A 56 28.19 -50.27 12.29
C SER A 56 28.07 -49.26 11.14
N GLY A 57 28.59 -48.05 11.35
CA GLY A 57 28.51 -46.96 10.39
C GLY A 57 27.16 -46.26 10.37
N THR A 58 26.95 -45.42 9.36
CA THR A 58 25.76 -44.59 9.18
C THR A 58 25.30 -44.60 7.72
N ALA A 59 23.99 -44.51 7.50
CA ALA A 59 23.42 -44.31 6.18
C ALA A 59 23.91 -42.99 5.57
N SER A 60 23.94 -42.92 4.23
CA SER A 60 24.07 -41.65 3.52
C SER A 60 22.68 -41.11 3.22
N LEU A 61 22.37 -39.92 3.70
CA LEU A 61 21.11 -39.23 3.42
C LEU A 61 21.41 -37.92 2.73
N THR A 62 20.89 -37.73 1.52
CA THR A 62 21.15 -36.52 0.73
C THR A 62 19.87 -35.98 0.11
N THR A 63 19.84 -34.69 -0.18
CA THR A 63 18.74 -34.05 -0.89
C THR A 63 19.28 -32.94 -1.77
N THR A 64 18.58 -32.64 -2.87
CA THR A 64 18.92 -31.51 -3.75
C THR A 64 18.35 -30.20 -3.23
N ALA A 65 17.50 -30.21 -2.21
CA ALA A 65 17.03 -28.99 -1.58
C ALA A 65 18.20 -28.21 -0.99
N THR A 66 18.10 -26.88 -1.03
CA THR A 66 19.10 -25.94 -0.51
C THR A 66 18.45 -25.02 0.51
N ALA A 67 19.16 -24.74 1.59
CA ALA A 67 18.78 -23.70 2.54
C ALA A 67 19.13 -22.30 1.97
N TYR A 68 18.44 -21.28 2.48
CA TYR A 68 18.80 -19.90 2.21
C TYR A 68 20.20 -19.60 2.78
N ASN A 69 21.08 -19.04 1.96
CA ASN A 69 22.47 -18.77 2.32
C ASN A 69 22.78 -17.27 2.52
N GLY A 70 21.75 -16.41 2.50
CA GLY A 70 21.91 -14.96 2.56
C GLY A 70 21.89 -14.25 1.20
N MET A 71 21.89 -14.99 0.09
CA MET A 71 21.77 -14.44 -1.27
C MET A 71 20.35 -14.63 -1.80
N SER A 72 19.80 -13.57 -2.40
CA SER A 72 18.46 -13.60 -3.00
C SER A 72 18.27 -14.80 -3.92
N GLY A 73 17.22 -15.59 -3.69
CA GLY A 73 16.90 -16.76 -4.51
C GLY A 73 17.81 -17.98 -4.32
N SER A 74 18.67 -18.02 -3.30
CA SER A 74 19.58 -19.17 -3.09
C SER A 74 18.90 -20.42 -2.53
N GLY A 75 17.82 -20.22 -1.75
CA GLY A 75 17.06 -21.31 -1.14
C GLY A 75 16.13 -21.97 -2.15
N SER A 76 15.85 -23.25 -1.93
CA SER A 76 14.88 -24.00 -2.74
C SER A 76 13.46 -23.46 -2.58
N HIS A 77 12.77 -23.29 -3.71
CA HIS A 77 11.35 -22.91 -3.77
C HIS A 77 10.42 -23.95 -3.12
N VAL A 78 9.16 -23.57 -2.91
CA VAL A 78 8.11 -24.47 -2.45
C VAL A 78 7.97 -25.65 -3.38
N GLY A 79 7.98 -26.84 -2.80
CA GLY A 79 8.00 -28.07 -3.57
C GLY A 79 8.30 -29.30 -2.74
N SER A 80 8.44 -30.42 -3.43
CA SER A 80 8.75 -31.72 -2.86
C SER A 80 10.10 -32.17 -3.39
N TYR A 81 11.04 -32.42 -2.49
CA TYR A 81 12.40 -32.82 -2.79
C TYR A 81 12.65 -34.23 -2.26
N VAL A 82 13.32 -35.07 -3.04
CA VAL A 82 13.65 -36.43 -2.60
C VAL A 82 14.75 -36.36 -1.54
N ILE A 83 14.62 -37.19 -0.51
CA ILE A 83 15.72 -37.55 0.39
C ILE A 83 16.22 -38.91 -0.06
N ASP A 84 17.35 -38.93 -0.77
CA ASP A 84 17.96 -40.14 -1.27
C ASP A 84 18.68 -40.87 -0.12
N ALA A 85 18.25 -42.12 0.11
CA ALA A 85 18.85 -43.01 1.10
C ALA A 85 19.84 -43.93 0.40
N GLY A 86 21.08 -43.93 0.87
CA GLY A 86 22.15 -44.77 0.35
C GLY A 86 22.97 -45.43 1.45
N LEU A 87 23.84 -46.34 1.04
CA LEU A 87 24.62 -47.18 1.95
C LEU A 87 25.49 -46.38 2.92
N GLY A 88 26.11 -45.29 2.46
CA GLY A 88 27.06 -44.52 3.27
C GLY A 88 28.19 -45.42 3.77
N THR A 89 28.28 -45.58 5.09
CA THR A 89 29.27 -46.44 5.76
C THR A 89 28.65 -47.65 6.46
N LEU A 90 27.36 -47.91 6.23
CA LEU A 90 26.65 -49.01 6.87
C LEU A 90 27.31 -50.35 6.57
N SER A 91 27.50 -51.14 7.63
CA SER A 91 28.02 -52.49 7.54
C SER A 91 27.33 -53.39 8.55
N ALA A 92 27.02 -54.60 8.09
CA ALA A 92 26.49 -55.67 8.91
C ALA A 92 26.98 -57.02 8.35
N GLN A 93 27.40 -57.91 9.24
CA GLN A 93 27.98 -59.19 8.84
C GLN A 93 26.93 -60.07 8.14
N ASN A 94 25.77 -60.23 8.77
CA ASN A 94 24.72 -61.16 8.35
C ASN A 94 23.58 -60.51 7.54
N TYR A 95 23.69 -59.20 7.27
CA TYR A 95 22.63 -58.46 6.59
C TYR A 95 23.11 -57.75 5.32
N ALA A 96 22.23 -57.71 4.33
CA ALA A 96 22.28 -56.81 3.18
C ALA A 96 21.31 -55.64 3.42
N PHE A 97 21.56 -54.49 2.80
CA PHE A 97 20.75 -53.29 2.96
C PHE A 97 19.93 -52.99 1.70
N ALA A 98 18.65 -52.69 1.88
CA ALA A 98 17.78 -52.07 0.90
C ALA A 98 17.40 -50.66 1.36
N PHE A 99 17.21 -49.74 0.41
CA PHE A 99 16.99 -48.33 0.71
C PHE A 99 15.62 -47.88 0.23
N VAL A 100 14.96 -47.09 1.07
CA VAL A 100 13.70 -46.43 0.75
C VAL A 100 13.89 -44.93 0.93
N ASN A 101 13.70 -44.18 -0.15
CA ASN A 101 13.84 -42.75 -0.16
C ASN A 101 12.71 -42.07 0.64
N GLY A 102 13.05 -40.96 1.27
CA GLY A 102 12.13 -40.08 1.96
C GLY A 102 11.80 -38.86 1.10
N THR A 103 10.99 -37.95 1.66
CA THR A 103 10.62 -36.68 1.03
C THR A 103 10.85 -35.52 1.99
N LEU A 104 11.52 -34.47 1.52
CA LEU A 104 11.59 -33.17 2.15
C LEU A 104 10.61 -32.21 1.45
N LYS A 105 9.58 -31.77 2.15
CA LYS A 105 8.61 -30.79 1.63
C LYS A 105 8.97 -29.37 2.07
N VAL A 106 9.21 -28.49 1.11
CA VAL A 106 9.33 -27.05 1.35
C VAL A 106 7.91 -26.46 1.33
N THR A 107 7.50 -25.81 2.42
CA THR A 107 6.15 -25.24 2.57
C THR A 107 6.14 -23.73 2.41
N PRO A 108 5.08 -23.13 1.84
CA PRO A 108 4.97 -21.69 1.73
C PRO A 108 5.04 -20.98 3.08
N VAL A 109 5.47 -19.72 3.08
CA VAL A 109 5.46 -18.85 4.27
C VAL A 109 4.39 -17.77 4.14
N ALA A 110 3.91 -17.22 5.26
CA ALA A 110 2.90 -16.17 5.22
C ALA A 110 3.46 -14.86 4.63
N LEU A 111 2.73 -14.29 3.68
CA LEU A 111 2.95 -12.93 3.18
C LEU A 111 1.69 -12.10 3.40
N LYS A 112 1.85 -10.86 3.86
CA LYS A 112 0.73 -9.97 4.16
C LYS A 112 0.79 -8.75 3.25
N VAL A 113 -0.28 -8.51 2.51
CA VAL A 113 -0.50 -7.31 1.70
C VAL A 113 -1.54 -6.44 2.41
N ALA A 114 -1.13 -5.27 2.90
CA ALA A 114 -2.02 -4.31 3.52
C ALA A 114 -2.32 -3.16 2.56
N ALA A 115 -3.59 -2.92 2.24
CA ALA A 115 -3.97 -1.71 1.55
C ALA A 115 -3.76 -0.51 2.49
N ASN A 116 -3.04 0.51 2.01
CA ASN A 116 -2.77 1.70 2.81
C ASN A 116 -4.03 2.58 2.86
N ASN A 117 -4.17 3.34 3.95
CA ASN A 117 -5.20 4.36 4.04
C ASN A 117 -4.92 5.47 3.03
N ALA A 118 -5.98 6.08 2.51
CA ALA A 118 -5.89 7.23 1.62
C ALA A 118 -6.89 8.31 2.05
N SER A 119 -6.60 9.55 1.70
CA SER A 119 -7.50 10.67 1.95
C SER A 119 -7.58 11.61 0.77
N MET A 120 -8.74 12.23 0.59
CA MET A 120 -8.97 13.31 -0.37
C MET A 120 -9.93 14.34 0.23
N THR A 121 -10.02 15.50 -0.41
CA THR A 121 -11.05 16.50 -0.12
C THR A 121 -12.23 16.27 -1.06
N TYR A 122 -13.46 16.46 -0.59
CA TYR A 122 -14.66 16.38 -1.42
C TYR A 122 -14.54 17.34 -2.63
N GLY A 123 -14.78 16.82 -3.84
CA GLY A 123 -14.60 17.54 -5.10
C GLY A 123 -13.14 17.61 -5.61
N GLY A 124 -12.17 17.15 -4.82
CA GLY A 124 -10.75 17.10 -5.20
C GLY A 124 -10.39 15.89 -6.07
N ALA A 125 -9.11 15.84 -6.47
CA ALA A 125 -8.58 14.72 -7.24
C ALA A 125 -8.59 13.40 -6.44
N ALA A 126 -8.82 12.29 -7.14
CA ALA A 126 -8.74 10.97 -6.57
C ALA A 126 -7.32 10.69 -6.03
N PRO A 127 -7.18 10.13 -4.81
CA PRO A 127 -5.87 9.81 -4.26
C PRO A 127 -5.30 8.56 -4.94
N ALA A 128 -3.97 8.48 -5.04
CA ALA A 128 -3.31 7.25 -5.43
C ALA A 128 -3.49 6.20 -4.33
N LEU A 129 -4.02 5.03 -4.70
CA LEU A 129 -4.15 3.90 -3.79
C LEU A 129 -2.86 3.09 -3.80
N THR A 130 -2.37 2.74 -2.61
CA THR A 130 -1.10 2.04 -2.43
C THR A 130 -1.26 0.89 -1.44
N ASP A 131 -0.30 -0.03 -1.43
CA ASP A 131 -0.22 -1.13 -0.47
C ASP A 131 1.16 -1.20 0.19
N THR A 132 1.23 -1.98 1.26
CA THR A 132 2.46 -2.35 1.95
C THR A 132 2.51 -3.87 2.09
N ILE A 133 3.57 -4.49 1.57
CA ILE A 133 3.77 -5.93 1.61
C ILE A 133 4.85 -6.28 2.64
N THR A 134 4.55 -7.23 3.52
CA THR A 134 5.45 -7.69 4.59
C THR A 134 5.50 -9.21 4.66
N GLY A 135 6.62 -9.74 5.15
CA GLY A 135 6.83 -11.19 5.30
C GLY A 135 7.70 -11.82 4.21
N PHE A 136 8.33 -11.04 3.34
CA PHE A 136 9.31 -11.57 2.39
C PHE A 136 10.48 -12.25 3.13
N VAL A 137 10.91 -13.39 2.58
CA VAL A 137 12.07 -14.18 3.02
C VAL A 137 12.95 -14.47 1.82
N ASN A 138 14.05 -15.22 1.99
CA ASN A 138 14.93 -15.63 0.89
C ASN A 138 15.53 -14.46 0.06
N GLY A 139 15.57 -13.25 0.63
CA GLY A 139 15.99 -12.03 -0.06
C GLY A 139 14.96 -11.45 -1.03
N ASP A 140 13.73 -11.98 -1.04
CA ASP A 140 12.67 -11.53 -1.94
C ASP A 140 12.21 -10.10 -1.65
N THR A 141 11.67 -9.46 -2.69
CA THR A 141 11.07 -8.13 -2.62
C THR A 141 9.73 -8.13 -3.35
N ALA A 142 9.07 -6.97 -3.40
CA ALA A 142 7.82 -6.82 -4.16
C ALA A 142 7.96 -7.20 -5.64
N SER A 143 9.14 -7.10 -6.25
CA SER A 143 9.36 -7.51 -7.65
C SER A 143 9.53 -9.02 -7.82
N SER A 144 9.67 -9.79 -6.73
CA SER A 144 9.78 -11.25 -6.78
C SER A 144 8.44 -11.94 -7.02
N LEU A 145 7.32 -11.27 -6.71
CA LEU A 145 5.99 -11.87 -6.87
C LEU A 145 5.72 -12.19 -8.34
N THR A 146 5.09 -13.34 -8.58
CA THR A 146 4.65 -13.75 -9.92
C THR A 146 3.57 -12.80 -10.47
N THR A 147 2.72 -12.24 -9.61
CA THR A 147 1.74 -11.22 -9.96
C THR A 147 1.62 -10.19 -8.84
N GLN A 148 1.66 -8.91 -9.20
CA GLN A 148 1.52 -7.80 -8.25
C GLN A 148 0.08 -7.69 -7.75
N PRO A 149 -0.14 -7.27 -6.49
CA PRO A 149 -1.47 -6.92 -6.03
C PRO A 149 -2.01 -5.71 -6.80
N THR A 150 -3.33 -5.68 -6.96
CA THR A 150 -4.07 -4.49 -7.39
C THR A 150 -4.80 -3.91 -6.19
N VAL A 151 -4.72 -2.59 -6.01
CA VAL A 151 -5.43 -1.87 -4.96
C VAL A 151 -6.59 -1.08 -5.56
N THR A 152 -7.78 -1.24 -5.00
CA THR A 152 -9.01 -0.58 -5.47
C THR A 152 -9.80 0.00 -4.30
N SER A 153 -10.67 0.97 -4.59
CA SER A 153 -11.63 1.50 -3.62
C SER A 153 -13.04 1.01 -3.98
N GLY A 154 -13.73 0.42 -3.02
CA GLY A 154 -15.16 0.11 -3.12
C GLY A 154 -16.06 1.35 -2.95
N THR A 155 -15.50 2.46 -2.46
CA THR A 155 -16.17 3.75 -2.34
C THR A 155 -15.80 4.63 -3.53
N ALA A 156 -16.81 5.20 -4.21
CA ALA A 156 -16.58 6.18 -5.26
C ALA A 156 -15.96 7.46 -4.68
N PHE A 157 -14.98 8.03 -5.38
CA PHE A 157 -14.32 9.28 -4.97
C PHE A 157 -15.25 10.52 -5.00
N THR A 158 -16.46 10.37 -5.53
CA THR A 158 -17.54 11.38 -5.50
C THR A 158 -18.49 11.22 -4.31
N ALA A 159 -18.26 10.26 -3.41
CA ALA A 159 -19.07 10.09 -2.22
C ALA A 159 -18.92 11.32 -1.29
N ASN A 160 -19.94 11.56 -0.46
CA ASN A 160 -19.94 12.66 0.50
C ASN A 160 -18.76 12.57 1.47
N ALA A 161 -18.44 13.69 2.11
CA ALA A 161 -17.44 13.72 3.17
C ALA A 161 -17.75 12.69 4.27
N GLY A 162 -16.73 11.94 4.68
CA GLY A 162 -16.87 10.85 5.64
C GLY A 162 -15.65 9.90 5.66
N THR A 163 -15.71 8.93 6.58
CA THR A 163 -14.69 7.89 6.74
C THR A 163 -15.25 6.53 6.34
N TYR A 164 -14.64 5.91 5.34
CA TYR A 164 -15.08 4.66 4.73
C TYR A 164 -14.09 3.54 5.04
N ALA A 165 -14.21 2.98 6.26
CA ALA A 165 -13.33 1.93 6.75
C ALA A 165 -13.47 0.64 5.95
N GLY A 166 -12.34 0.01 5.64
CA GLY A 166 -12.28 -1.28 4.95
C GLY A 166 -12.61 -1.23 3.45
N THR A 167 -12.81 -0.04 2.88
CA THR A 167 -13.24 0.11 1.48
C THR A 167 -12.09 0.13 0.49
N ILE A 168 -10.87 0.45 0.94
CA ILE A 168 -9.66 0.26 0.13
C ILE A 168 -9.23 -1.20 0.30
N THR A 169 -9.24 -1.96 -0.79
CA THR A 169 -8.93 -3.39 -0.77
C THR A 169 -7.80 -3.70 -1.75
N ALA A 170 -6.91 -4.60 -1.33
CA ALA A 170 -5.88 -5.17 -2.18
C ALA A 170 -6.23 -6.63 -2.50
N SER A 171 -5.94 -7.08 -3.71
CA SER A 171 -6.20 -8.45 -4.16
C SER A 171 -5.31 -8.84 -5.34
N GLY A 172 -5.31 -10.13 -5.69
CA GLY A 172 -4.77 -10.60 -6.98
C GLY A 172 -3.26 -10.86 -7.01
N ALA A 173 -2.54 -10.64 -5.91
CA ALA A 173 -1.15 -11.06 -5.82
C ALA A 173 -1.03 -12.59 -5.87
N VAL A 174 -0.03 -13.08 -6.59
CA VAL A 174 0.23 -14.52 -6.75
C VAL A 174 1.71 -14.78 -6.57
N ASP A 175 2.03 -15.76 -5.73
CA ASP A 175 3.35 -16.35 -5.63
C ASP A 175 3.27 -17.76 -5.00
N PRO A 176 3.84 -18.81 -5.61
CA PRO A 176 3.77 -20.17 -5.08
C PRO A 176 4.55 -20.37 -3.77
N ASP A 177 5.51 -19.51 -3.47
CA ASP A 177 6.34 -19.60 -2.26
C ASP A 177 5.68 -18.99 -1.03
N TYR A 178 4.55 -18.30 -1.22
CA TYR A 178 3.87 -17.56 -0.17
C TYR A 178 2.39 -17.93 -0.04
N THR A 179 1.91 -18.04 1.20
CA THR A 179 0.48 -17.98 1.51
C THR A 179 0.11 -16.52 1.74
N ILE A 180 -0.55 -15.91 0.75
CA ILE A 180 -0.84 -14.48 0.73
C ILE A 180 -2.15 -14.18 1.45
N SER A 181 -2.12 -13.16 2.33
CA SER A 181 -3.28 -12.64 3.05
C SER A 181 -3.40 -11.13 2.88
N TYR A 182 -4.62 -10.61 2.97
CA TYR A 182 -4.91 -9.19 2.73
C TYR A 182 -5.49 -8.51 3.96
N THR A 183 -5.18 -7.24 4.15
CA THR A 183 -5.83 -6.38 5.15
C THR A 183 -6.30 -5.10 4.47
N PRO A 184 -7.58 -4.71 4.63
CA PRO A 184 -8.10 -3.54 3.96
C PRO A 184 -7.68 -2.24 4.66
N GLY A 185 -7.68 -1.16 3.89
CA GLY A 185 -7.42 0.21 4.33
C GLY A 185 -8.70 1.04 4.38
N THR A 186 -8.56 2.30 4.80
CA THR A 186 -9.65 3.27 4.96
C THR A 186 -9.50 4.42 3.98
N LEU A 187 -10.59 4.79 3.31
CA LEU A 187 -10.69 6.03 2.56
C LEU A 187 -11.33 7.11 3.43
N THR A 188 -10.69 8.27 3.55
CA THR A 188 -11.26 9.46 4.20
C THR A 188 -11.52 10.54 3.16
N ILE A 189 -12.77 10.99 3.04
CA ILE A 189 -13.15 12.15 2.23
C ILE A 189 -13.40 13.30 3.20
N ASN A 190 -12.49 14.27 3.24
CA ASN A 190 -12.63 15.47 4.06
C ASN A 190 -13.71 16.39 3.46
N PRO A 191 -14.42 17.19 4.26
CA PRO A 191 -15.31 18.24 3.76
C PRO A 191 -14.61 19.14 2.75
N ALA A 192 -15.39 19.67 1.79
CA ALA A 192 -14.89 20.68 0.86
C ALA A 192 -14.29 21.88 1.62
N GLN A 193 -13.29 22.52 1.03
CA GLN A 193 -12.73 23.73 1.60
C GLN A 193 -13.79 24.85 1.54
N THR A 194 -14.05 25.49 2.68
CA THR A 194 -14.89 26.69 2.75
C THR A 194 -14.05 27.90 2.37
N LEU A 195 -14.47 28.66 1.35
CA LEU A 195 -13.86 29.96 1.06
C LEU A 195 -14.51 31.03 1.92
N ASN A 196 -13.73 31.62 2.82
CA ASN A 196 -14.12 32.81 3.56
C ASN A 196 -13.76 34.04 2.73
N PHE A 197 -14.70 34.98 2.57
CA PHE A 197 -14.42 36.27 1.98
C PHE A 197 -14.40 37.34 3.09
N ILE A 198 -13.51 38.30 2.95
CA ILE A 198 -13.42 39.51 3.77
C ILE A 198 -13.63 40.69 2.82
N ALA A 199 -14.51 41.61 3.19
CA ALA A 199 -14.67 42.89 2.50
C ALA A 199 -14.12 44.00 3.39
N ASP A 200 -13.20 44.80 2.84
CA ASP A 200 -12.64 45.99 3.47
C ASP A 200 -13.10 47.23 2.68
N VAL A 201 -13.61 48.25 3.37
CA VAL A 201 -14.03 49.50 2.74
C VAL A 201 -12.89 50.52 2.87
N TYR A 202 -12.36 51.01 1.75
CA TYR A 202 -11.28 52.00 1.72
C TYR A 202 -11.79 53.37 1.24
N GLY A 203 -11.63 54.41 2.05
CA GLY A 203 -11.63 55.81 1.58
C GLY A 203 -10.22 56.24 1.17
N THR A 204 -10.11 57.21 0.25
CA THR A 204 -8.86 57.75 -0.33
C THR A 204 -7.67 57.78 0.67
N ASN A 205 -6.84 56.74 0.63
CA ASN A 205 -5.53 56.58 1.29
C ASN A 205 -5.42 56.90 2.80
N THR A 206 -6.41 56.56 3.61
CA THR A 206 -6.21 56.47 5.08
C THR A 206 -7.02 55.29 5.61
N GLU A 207 -6.35 54.37 6.30
CA GLU A 207 -7.02 53.28 7.05
C GLU A 207 -8.06 53.92 7.98
N ILE A 208 -9.33 53.76 7.65
CA ILE A 208 -10.39 54.06 8.60
C ILE A 208 -10.41 52.84 9.52
N GLY A 209 -9.98 53.02 10.77
CA GLY A 209 -9.93 51.95 11.78
C GLY A 209 -11.24 51.15 11.85
N PRO A 210 -11.23 49.95 12.43
CA PRO A 210 -12.11 48.82 12.10
C PRO A 210 -13.58 49.26 11.98
N LEU A 211 -14.00 49.51 10.74
CA LEU A 211 -15.41 49.71 10.41
C LEU A 211 -16.11 48.36 10.40
N GLN A 212 -17.35 48.39 10.85
CA GLN A 212 -18.16 47.25 11.26
C GLN A 212 -18.32 46.22 10.13
N ARG A 213 -17.84 45.00 10.43
CA ARG A 213 -17.91 43.73 9.69
C ARG A 213 -19.01 43.68 8.59
N PRO A 214 -18.69 43.91 7.30
CA PRO A 214 -19.64 43.57 6.24
C PRO A 214 -19.96 42.08 6.32
N ILE A 215 -21.26 41.74 6.26
CA ILE A 215 -21.72 40.36 6.21
C ILE A 215 -21.76 39.98 4.74
N ILE A 216 -20.82 39.15 4.31
CA ILE A 216 -20.83 38.55 2.98
C ILE A 216 -21.74 37.32 3.06
N SER A 217 -22.88 37.38 2.37
CA SER A 217 -23.78 36.24 2.26
C SER A 217 -23.47 35.49 0.98
N VAL A 218 -22.78 34.37 1.16
CA VAL A 218 -22.29 33.54 0.06
C VAL A 218 -23.43 32.73 -0.59
N ALA A 219 -24.54 32.54 0.13
CA ALA A 219 -25.70 31.78 -0.33
C ALA A 219 -26.62 32.54 -1.30
N ASP A 220 -26.61 33.88 -1.23
CA ASP A 220 -27.44 34.75 -2.09
C ASP A 220 -26.60 35.63 -3.04
N ARG A 221 -25.27 35.50 -3.01
CA ARG A 221 -24.31 36.28 -3.82
C ARG A 221 -24.35 37.78 -3.54
N THR A 222 -24.65 38.17 -2.30
CA THR A 222 -24.80 39.59 -1.94
C THR A 222 -23.87 40.03 -0.79
N ILE A 223 -23.42 41.28 -0.87
CA ILE A 223 -22.69 41.97 0.21
C ILE A 223 -23.70 42.89 0.92
N ASN A 224 -23.99 42.58 2.18
CA ASN A 224 -24.88 43.37 3.03
C ASN A 224 -24.08 44.10 4.11
N TYR A 225 -24.34 45.40 4.25
CA TYR A 225 -23.73 46.26 5.27
C TYR A 225 -24.67 46.40 6.48
N ASP A 226 -24.19 46.11 7.69
CA ASP A 226 -24.91 46.32 8.95
C ASP A 226 -24.03 47.07 9.97
N PRO A 227 -24.39 48.28 10.42
CA PRO A 227 -25.60 49.06 10.09
C PRO A 227 -25.54 49.71 8.68
N PRO A 228 -26.67 50.23 8.16
CA PRO A 228 -26.69 51.01 6.92
C PRO A 228 -25.71 52.18 7.00
N PHE A 229 -24.70 52.18 6.12
CA PHE A 229 -23.73 53.26 6.01
C PHE A 229 -24.16 54.23 4.92
N GLU A 230 -24.43 55.48 5.29
CA GLU A 230 -24.62 56.59 4.36
C GLU A 230 -23.24 57.26 4.15
N PRO A 231 -22.52 56.98 3.05
CA PRO A 231 -21.25 57.65 2.79
C PRO A 231 -21.45 59.16 2.66
N SER A 232 -20.62 59.94 3.33
CA SER A 232 -20.49 61.38 3.04
C SER A 232 -20.12 61.55 1.55
N PRO A 233 -20.57 62.62 0.85
CA PRO A 233 -20.29 62.83 -0.58
C PRO A 233 -18.78 62.92 -0.95
N THR A 234 -17.88 62.99 0.02
CA THR A 234 -16.42 62.91 -0.15
C THR A 234 -15.82 61.50 0.06
N GLN A 235 -16.63 60.50 0.40
CA GLN A 235 -16.25 59.11 0.64
C GLN A 235 -16.71 58.22 -0.51
N ALA A 236 -16.13 58.41 -1.70
CA ALA A 236 -16.17 57.37 -2.73
C ALA A 236 -15.25 56.23 -2.27
N GLY A 237 -15.79 55.33 -1.46
CA GLY A 237 -15.04 54.25 -0.86
C GLY A 237 -14.93 53.07 -1.82
N ASN A 238 -13.72 52.74 -2.27
CA ASN A 238 -13.47 51.50 -3.00
C ASN A 238 -13.64 50.33 -2.03
N ILE A 239 -14.33 49.27 -2.43
CA ILE A 239 -14.48 48.04 -1.63
C ILE A 239 -13.40 47.06 -2.13
N LYS A 240 -12.51 46.63 -1.25
CA LYS A 240 -11.61 45.50 -1.55
C LYS A 240 -12.24 44.22 -1.02
N LEU A 241 -12.24 43.19 -1.85
CA LEU A 241 -12.60 41.84 -1.46
C LEU A 241 -11.33 41.00 -1.42
N SER A 242 -11.08 40.37 -0.28
CA SER A 242 -9.96 39.47 -0.04
C SER A 242 -10.50 38.09 0.37
N ILE A 243 -9.88 36.99 -0.05
CA ILE A 243 -10.21 35.65 0.49
C ILE A 243 -9.47 35.50 1.83
N GLY A 244 -10.23 35.32 2.90
CA GLY A 244 -9.77 35.38 4.30
C GLY A 244 -8.92 34.21 4.78
N ASP A 245 -8.77 33.13 4.00
CA ASP A 245 -8.03 31.94 4.45
C ASP A 245 -6.59 31.86 3.93
N ARG A 246 -6.05 32.89 3.26
CA ARG A 246 -4.61 32.95 3.00
C ARG A 246 -3.89 33.66 4.16
N THR A 247 -2.99 32.94 4.84
CA THR A 247 -2.07 33.51 5.84
C THR A 247 -1.04 34.48 5.26
N ASP A 248 -1.09 34.75 3.95
CA ASP A 248 -0.13 35.56 3.18
C ASP A 248 -0.62 37.01 2.89
N GLY A 249 -1.87 37.36 3.25
CA GLY A 249 -2.37 38.74 3.16
C GLY A 249 -2.63 39.28 1.75
N VAL A 250 -2.82 38.42 0.75
CA VAL A 250 -3.06 38.83 -0.65
C VAL A 250 -4.54 39.17 -0.90
N SER A 251 -4.82 40.40 -1.37
CA SER A 251 -6.14 40.86 -1.86
C SER A 251 -6.37 40.40 -3.31
N LEU A 252 -7.58 39.98 -3.67
CA LEU A 252 -7.90 39.47 -5.01
C LEU A 252 -8.22 40.56 -6.02
N ALA A 253 -8.71 41.72 -5.58
CA ALA A 253 -8.81 42.92 -6.41
C ALA A 253 -9.28 44.13 -5.60
N ASP A 254 -8.96 45.31 -6.13
CA ASP A 254 -9.68 46.53 -5.80
C ASP A 254 -10.91 46.60 -6.73
N ILE A 255 -12.13 46.45 -6.20
CA ILE A 255 -13.32 46.80 -6.98
C ILE A 255 -13.39 48.33 -7.00
N THR A 256 -13.18 48.90 -8.19
CA THR A 256 -13.45 50.32 -8.43
C THR A 256 -14.89 50.41 -8.95
N PRO A 257 -15.87 50.91 -8.18
CA PRO A 257 -17.23 51.05 -8.67
C PRO A 257 -17.22 51.92 -9.93
N ALA A 258 -17.93 51.50 -10.97
CA ALA A 258 -18.03 52.25 -12.21
C ALA A 258 -18.50 53.68 -11.90
N ALA A 259 -17.70 54.68 -12.27
CA ALA A 259 -18.07 56.07 -12.12
C ALA A 259 -19.30 56.36 -12.98
N GLY A 260 -20.48 56.41 -12.37
CA GLY A 260 -21.71 56.64 -13.10
C GLY A 260 -22.93 56.85 -12.22
N GLY A 261 -23.16 58.09 -11.80
CA GLY A 261 -24.48 58.53 -11.35
C GLY A 261 -24.42 59.49 -10.17
N ASN A 262 -24.79 60.74 -10.41
CA ASN A 262 -25.01 61.72 -9.36
C ASN A 262 -26.09 61.22 -8.38
N GLU A 263 -25.83 61.47 -7.09
CA GLU A 263 -26.75 61.46 -5.96
C GLU A 263 -27.37 60.13 -5.52
N GLY A 264 -27.04 59.75 -4.29
CA GLY A 264 -28.00 59.17 -3.35
C GLY A 264 -28.24 57.67 -3.49
N MET A 265 -27.90 56.95 -2.42
CA MET A 265 -28.28 55.57 -2.13
C MET A 265 -27.40 54.48 -2.78
N MET A 266 -26.31 54.10 -2.09
CA MET A 266 -25.89 52.69 -2.07
C MET A 266 -26.95 51.92 -1.25
N ASN A 267 -28.09 51.63 -1.84
CA ASN A 267 -29.19 50.93 -1.18
C ASN A 267 -28.91 49.42 -1.06
N GLN A 268 -28.39 49.05 0.11
CA GLN A 268 -28.56 47.77 0.83
C GLN A 268 -28.18 46.44 0.17
N GLN A 269 -27.80 46.35 -1.09
CA GLN A 269 -27.39 45.07 -1.67
C GLN A 269 -26.58 45.28 -2.95
N HIS A 270 -25.28 44.95 -2.95
CA HIS A 270 -24.53 44.78 -4.19
C HIS A 270 -24.63 43.32 -4.61
N SER A 271 -25.29 43.06 -5.74
CA SER A 271 -25.27 41.76 -6.41
C SER A 271 -23.99 41.67 -7.21
N LEU A 272 -23.15 40.66 -6.94
CA LEU A 272 -21.94 40.42 -7.74
C LEU A 272 -22.36 39.81 -9.09
N ASP A 273 -22.16 40.52 -10.20
CA ASP A 273 -22.34 39.97 -11.57
C ASP A 273 -21.02 39.34 -12.06
N PRO A 274 -21.04 38.25 -12.85
CA PRO A 274 -19.88 37.77 -13.62
C PRO A 274 -19.03 38.87 -14.29
N ALA A 275 -19.64 39.98 -14.74
CA ALA A 275 -18.95 41.12 -15.33
C ALA A 275 -18.10 41.94 -14.34
N ASP A 276 -18.47 41.97 -13.06
CA ASP A 276 -17.68 42.62 -12.00
C ASP A 276 -16.41 41.82 -11.69
N LEU A 277 -16.46 40.50 -11.88
CA LEU A 277 -15.30 39.61 -11.82
C LEU A 277 -14.40 39.72 -13.05
N ALA A 278 -14.94 40.01 -14.24
CA ALA A 278 -14.15 40.19 -15.47
C ALA A 278 -13.24 41.44 -15.43
N ASN A 279 -13.52 42.39 -14.52
CA ASN A 279 -12.71 43.59 -14.28
C ASN A 279 -11.65 43.40 -13.17
N ILE A 280 -11.56 42.22 -12.56
CA ILE A 280 -10.47 41.83 -11.68
C ILE A 280 -9.20 41.72 -12.53
N THR A 281 -8.42 42.80 -12.56
CA THR A 281 -7.08 42.79 -13.15
C THR A 281 -6.06 42.53 -12.05
N PRO A 282 -5.02 41.71 -12.27
CA PRO A 282 -3.92 41.57 -11.34
C PRO A 282 -3.39 42.97 -11.02
N ALA A 283 -3.25 43.31 -9.74
CA ALA A 283 -2.66 44.59 -9.35
C ALA A 283 -1.30 44.74 -10.04
N ALA A 284 -1.22 45.64 -11.02
CA ALA A 284 0.02 45.94 -11.70
C ALA A 284 0.92 46.68 -10.71
N GLY A 285 1.84 45.94 -10.08
CA GLY A 285 2.97 46.50 -9.35
C GLY A 285 2.64 47.04 -7.96
N GLY A 286 2.49 46.15 -6.99
CA GLY A 286 2.74 46.45 -5.58
C GLY A 286 3.99 45.70 -5.13
N ASN A 287 5.05 46.42 -4.78
CA ASN A 287 6.35 45.88 -4.40
C ASN A 287 6.27 44.97 -3.16
N SER A 288 6.05 43.68 -3.37
CA SER A 288 6.34 42.63 -2.39
C SER A 288 6.79 41.39 -3.16
N SER A 289 7.84 40.73 -2.66
CA SER A 289 8.59 39.67 -3.33
C SER A 289 7.86 38.31 -3.37
N ALA A 290 6.56 38.29 -3.68
CA ALA A 290 5.74 37.08 -3.70
C ALA A 290 5.29 36.74 -5.13
N THR A 291 5.23 35.45 -5.43
CA THR A 291 4.71 34.92 -6.70
C THR A 291 3.26 35.41 -6.91
N PRO A 292 2.91 35.96 -8.08
CA PRO A 292 1.57 36.49 -8.35
C PRO A 292 0.47 35.43 -8.19
N ALA A 293 -0.75 35.85 -7.85
CA ALA A 293 -1.95 35.03 -8.02
C ALA A 293 -1.97 34.46 -9.44
N ASN A 294 -2.17 33.15 -9.56
CA ASN A 294 -2.19 32.48 -10.86
C ASN A 294 -3.64 32.43 -11.40
N ASN A 295 -3.79 32.12 -12.68
CA ASN A 295 -5.11 32.08 -13.33
C ASN A 295 -6.08 31.05 -12.72
N ASN A 296 -5.62 30.14 -11.85
CA ASN A 296 -6.41 29.07 -11.27
C ASN A 296 -7.18 29.52 -10.02
N ASP A 297 -6.62 30.47 -9.26
CA ASP A 297 -7.31 31.06 -8.10
C ASP A 297 -8.55 31.86 -8.53
N PHE A 298 -8.48 32.52 -9.69
CA PHE A 298 -9.57 33.31 -10.25
C PHE A 298 -10.67 32.45 -10.87
N SER A 299 -10.33 31.31 -11.50
CA SER A 299 -11.32 30.41 -12.09
C SER A 299 -12.14 29.67 -11.04
N CYS A 300 -11.57 29.30 -9.89
CA CYS A 300 -12.37 28.74 -8.80
C CYS A 300 -13.29 29.77 -8.14
N ALA A 301 -12.84 31.03 -7.98
CA ALA A 301 -13.71 32.09 -7.47
C ALA A 301 -14.89 32.37 -8.41
N ALA A 302 -14.64 32.39 -9.72
CA ALA A 302 -15.67 32.55 -10.74
C ALA A 302 -16.65 31.35 -10.80
N ALA A 303 -16.15 30.11 -10.82
CA ALA A 303 -16.99 28.91 -10.86
C ALA A 303 -17.91 28.79 -9.62
N PHE A 304 -17.34 29.06 -8.44
CA PHE A 304 -18.07 29.08 -7.18
C PHE A 304 -19.20 30.13 -7.18
N LEU A 305 -18.93 31.32 -7.73
CA LEU A 305 -19.93 32.38 -7.86
C LEU A 305 -20.94 32.13 -8.97
N GLU A 306 -20.68 31.26 -9.95
CA GLU A 306 -21.67 30.83 -10.95
C GLU A 306 -22.60 29.72 -10.42
N GLY A 307 -22.32 29.16 -9.24
CA GLY A 307 -23.04 28.01 -8.69
C GLY A 307 -22.62 26.69 -9.35
N ALA A 308 -21.48 26.71 -10.03
CA ALA A 308 -20.78 25.52 -10.47
C ALA A 308 -19.84 25.06 -9.36
N ASP A 309 -19.74 23.74 -9.16
CA ASP A 309 -18.61 23.19 -8.42
C ASP A 309 -17.33 23.62 -9.14
N CYS A 310 -16.25 23.95 -8.41
CA CYS A 310 -14.94 24.12 -9.04
C CYS A 310 -14.46 22.75 -9.51
N VAL A 311 -14.95 22.31 -10.67
CA VAL A 311 -14.58 21.03 -11.27
C VAL A 311 -13.35 21.26 -12.13
N ASN A 312 -12.25 20.65 -11.70
CA ASN A 312 -10.89 20.75 -12.26
C ASN A 312 -10.17 22.08 -11.98
N GLN A 313 -9.39 22.11 -10.90
CA GLN A 313 -7.92 22.10 -10.97
C GLN A 313 -7.29 21.93 -9.58
#